data_AF-A0A241ZF35-F1
#
_entry.id   AF-A0A241ZF35-F1
#
_cell.length_a   1.000
_cell.length_b   1.000
_cell.length_c   1.000
_cell.angle_alpha   90.00
_cell.angle_beta   90.00
_cell.angle_gamma   90.00
#
_symmetry.space_group_name_H-M   'P 1'
#
loop_
_entity.id
_entity.type
_entity.pdbx_description
1 polymer ?
#
loop_
_entity_poly.entity_id
_entity_poly.type
_entity_poly.pdbx_seq_one_letter_code
_entity_poly.pdbx_strand_id
1 'polypeptide(L)'
;MILWNKPLEIGLCNKAVGNAQKIDIGRFKYGNPILPGEYSLDVYINGQWLGKRKFVFKSTRSNENAKTCFTPNMLLEYGVKPEILHHEVSSTFTCNDLDKWVNDAFYQFDTSRLRLDISIPQVALQKNAQGYVDPRLWDRGINAAFFAYNASAYRIVNNNHETNHAFMGTNVGLNLYDWQLRHTGQWKWQDHNEIQEKVSSYTSNNTYAQKAFPTLNSVVTLGDYFTNNNFFDALPYRGINISSDDRMLPNSMLGYAPQIRGYAKTNAKVEVRQQGNLIYQTTVTPGSFEINDLYPTGFSGELQVSIYETNGEIQKFSIPYASVIEMLRPKMS
;
A
#
# COMPACT_ATOMS: atom_id res chain seq x y z
N MET A 1 30.67 27.06 89.19
CA MET A 1 29.33 27.66 89.21
C MET A 1 28.91 27.91 87.77
N ILE A 2 27.98 27.07 87.33
CA ILE A 2 27.01 27.12 86.23
C ILE A 2 27.17 28.18 85.09
N LEU A 3 27.16 27.62 83.88
CA LEU A 3 26.98 28.16 82.54
C LEU A 3 25.70 29.02 82.32
N TRP A 4 25.75 29.93 81.33
CA TRP A 4 24.96 29.95 80.08
C TRP A 4 24.71 31.38 79.59
N ASN A 5 25.19 31.66 78.39
CA ASN A 5 24.97 32.87 77.62
C ASN A 5 23.76 32.63 76.69
N LYS A 6 22.74 33.48 76.71
CA LYS A 6 21.65 33.50 75.70
C LYS A 6 22.08 34.34 74.50
N PRO A 7 21.58 34.05 73.28
CA PRO A 7 20.63 35.02 72.73
C PRO A 7 19.49 34.43 71.88
N LEU A 8 18.47 35.30 71.78
CA LEU A 8 17.31 35.46 70.87
C LEU A 8 16.98 34.38 69.83
N GLU A 9 15.68 34.10 69.78
CA GLU A 9 15.04 33.25 68.78
C GLU A 9 13.94 34.03 68.02
N ILE A 10 13.72 33.57 66.78
CA ILE A 10 12.51 33.64 65.93
C ILE A 10 12.49 34.73 64.84
N GLY A 11 12.46 34.24 63.58
CA GLY A 11 11.90 35.00 62.46
C GLY A 11 12.34 34.57 61.06
N LEU A 12 12.39 33.28 60.71
CA LEU A 12 12.56 32.86 59.30
C LEU A 12 11.37 32.03 58.82
N CYS A 13 10.64 32.64 57.90
CA CYS A 13 9.46 32.12 57.23
C CYS A 13 9.89 31.13 56.13
N ASN A 14 9.91 29.82 56.44
CA ASN A 14 9.99 28.76 55.43
C ASN A 14 8.65 28.03 55.34
N LYS A 15 7.79 28.46 54.41
CA LYS A 15 6.68 27.67 53.91
C LYS A 15 6.80 27.53 52.39
N ALA A 16 7.69 26.64 51.96
CA ALA A 16 7.49 25.91 50.72
C ALA A 16 6.85 24.57 51.12
N VAL A 17 5.52 24.51 51.16
CA VAL A 17 4.78 23.25 51.23
C VAL A 17 4.84 22.66 49.82
N GLY A 18 5.98 22.05 49.49
CA GLY A 18 6.08 21.13 48.37
C GLY A 18 5.29 19.88 48.74
N ASN A 19 4.10 19.74 48.18
CA ASN A 19 3.30 18.54 48.30
C ASN A 19 4.03 17.41 47.55
N ALA A 20 4.96 16.74 48.24
CA ALA A 20 5.65 15.58 47.72
C ALA A 20 4.62 14.45 47.59
N GLN A 21 3.90 14.43 46.47
CA GLN A 21 3.25 13.21 46.01
C GLN A 21 4.32 12.13 46.05
N LYS A 22 4.05 11.03 46.76
CA LYS A 22 4.90 9.83 46.72
C LYS A 22 4.98 9.38 45.27
N ILE A 23 6.00 9.85 44.56
CA ILE A 23 6.35 9.36 43.24
C ILE A 23 6.85 7.94 43.48
N ASP A 24 6.07 6.97 43.01
CA ASP A 24 6.42 5.56 43.09
C ASP A 24 7.48 5.22 42.03
N ILE A 25 8.75 5.30 42.44
CA ILE A 25 9.93 5.03 41.61
C ILE A 25 10.23 3.51 41.54
N GLY A 26 9.46 2.67 42.26
CA GLY A 26 9.68 1.22 42.30
C GLY A 26 9.65 0.54 40.92
N ARG A 27 8.88 1.12 39.99
CA ARG A 27 8.73 0.67 38.60
C ARG A 27 9.95 0.89 37.71
N PHE A 28 10.83 1.85 38.03
CA PHE A 28 12.06 2.13 37.27
C PHE A 28 13.24 1.25 37.71
N LYS A 29 13.04 0.41 38.74
CA LYS A 29 14.06 -0.49 39.29
C LYS A 29 14.43 -1.64 38.34
N TYR A 30 13.57 -1.98 37.38
CA TYR A 30 13.70 -3.17 36.52
C TYR A 30 13.96 -2.85 35.03
N GLY A 31 14.38 -1.62 34.69
CA GLY A 31 14.69 -1.22 33.33
C GLY A 31 13.95 0.04 32.90
N ASN A 32 13.50 0.09 31.64
CA ASN A 32 12.77 1.23 31.07
C ASN A 32 11.26 0.94 31.10
N PRO A 33 10.52 1.31 32.17
CA PRO A 33 9.15 0.88 32.35
C PRO A 33 8.20 1.56 31.37
N ILE A 34 7.32 0.76 30.76
CA ILE A 34 6.27 1.27 29.88
C ILE A 34 5.11 1.77 30.76
N LEU A 35 4.84 3.07 30.72
CA LEU A 35 3.74 3.67 31.49
C LEU A 35 2.39 3.43 30.79
N PRO A 36 1.30 3.21 31.55
CA PRO A 36 -0.04 3.14 30.97
C PRO A 36 -0.41 4.45 30.27
N GLY A 37 -1.04 4.36 29.10
CA GLY A 37 -1.42 5.54 28.34
C GLY A 37 -1.65 5.24 26.86
N GLU A 38 -2.09 6.26 26.13
CA GLU A 38 -2.18 6.23 24.67
C GLU A 38 -0.88 6.78 24.07
N TYR A 39 -0.26 6.03 23.17
CA TYR A 39 0.95 6.43 22.47
C TYR A 39 0.72 6.37 20.96
N SER A 40 1.22 7.39 20.25
CA SER A 40 1.32 7.37 18.80
C SER A 40 2.70 6.85 18.41
N LEU A 41 2.74 5.63 17.88
CA LEU A 41 3.97 4.87 17.67
C LEU A 41 4.23 4.63 16.18
N ASP A 42 5.50 4.67 15.79
CA ASP A 42 5.94 4.17 14.49
C ASP A 42 6.04 2.64 14.55
N VAL A 43 5.24 1.94 13.74
CA VAL A 43 5.11 0.48 13.76
C VAL A 43 6.01 -0.14 12.70
N TYR A 44 6.79 -1.13 13.11
CA TYR A 44 7.62 -1.96 12.24
C TYR A 44 7.22 -3.43 12.37
N ILE A 45 6.98 -4.11 11.25
CA ILE A 45 6.70 -5.56 11.20
C ILE A 45 7.90 -6.25 10.56
N ASN A 46 8.56 -7.15 11.28
CA ASN A 46 9.77 -7.85 10.81
C ASN A 46 10.83 -6.90 10.21
N GLY A 47 10.98 -5.70 10.80
CA GLY A 47 11.91 -4.67 10.36
C GLY A 47 11.41 -3.75 9.23
N GLN A 48 10.23 -4.00 8.64
CA GLN A 48 9.61 -3.12 7.64
C GLN A 48 8.70 -2.09 8.30
N TRP A 49 8.87 -0.81 7.97
CA TRP A 49 8.01 0.25 8.48
C TRP A 49 6.61 0.17 7.86
N LEU A 50 5.58 0.09 8.71
CA LEU A 50 4.17 0.02 8.29
C LEU A 50 3.50 1.40 8.31
N GLY A 51 3.84 2.23 9.31
CA GLY A 51 3.22 3.53 9.50
C GLY A 51 3.05 3.90 10.97
N LYS A 52 2.47 5.08 11.20
CA LYS A 52 2.16 5.56 12.55
C LYS A 52 0.77 5.09 12.99
N ARG A 53 0.66 4.52 14.19
CA ARG A 53 -0.59 4.00 14.76
C ARG A 53 -0.71 4.40 16.23
N LYS A 54 -1.93 4.43 16.74
CA LYS A 54 -2.22 4.71 18.15
C LYS A 54 -2.39 3.39 18.90
N PHE A 55 -1.66 3.22 20.00
CA PHE A 55 -1.76 2.07 20.89
C PHE A 55 -2.10 2.49 22.30
N VAL A 56 -2.94 1.70 22.95
CA VAL A 56 -3.31 1.90 24.36
C VAL A 56 -2.58 0.84 25.18
N PHE A 57 -1.66 1.29 26.02
CA PHE A 57 -0.95 0.44 26.96
C PHE A 57 -1.68 0.43 28.30
N LYS A 58 -2.01 -0.77 28.79
CA LYS A 58 -2.69 -0.99 30.08
C LYS A 58 -1.78 -1.80 30.99
N SER A 59 -1.76 -1.48 32.27
CA SER A 59 -1.06 -2.28 33.27
C SER A 59 -2.06 -2.97 34.19
N THR A 60 -1.86 -4.27 34.41
CA THR A 60 -2.66 -5.09 35.33
C THR A 60 -2.24 -4.92 36.79
N ARG A 61 -1.00 -4.46 37.06
CA ARG A 61 -0.45 -4.28 38.42
C ARG A 61 0.53 -3.09 38.46
N SER A 62 0.61 -2.37 39.58
CA SER A 62 1.42 -1.13 39.70
C SER A 62 2.91 -1.27 39.38
N ASN A 63 3.46 -2.49 39.49
CA ASN A 63 4.88 -2.79 39.31
C ASN A 63 5.19 -3.57 38.02
N GLU A 64 4.20 -3.77 37.14
CA GLU A 64 4.38 -4.45 35.85
C GLU A 64 4.39 -3.43 34.70
N ASN A 65 5.22 -3.70 33.68
CA ASN A 65 5.20 -2.93 32.43
C ASN A 65 3.80 -2.98 31.83
N ALA A 66 3.29 -1.82 31.41
CA ALA A 66 2.04 -1.79 30.68
C ALA A 66 2.22 -2.56 29.36
N LYS A 67 1.21 -3.36 29.00
CA LYS A 67 1.15 -4.13 27.77
C LYS A 67 0.11 -3.52 26.85
N THR A 68 0.34 -3.65 25.54
CA THR A 68 -0.69 -3.45 24.53
C THR A 68 -1.26 -4.79 24.09
N CYS A 69 -2.48 -4.78 23.59
CA CYS A 69 -3.14 -5.92 22.96
C CYS A 69 -3.40 -5.62 21.48
N PHE A 70 -3.71 -6.66 20.73
CA PHE A 70 -3.93 -6.62 19.28
C PHE A 70 -5.31 -7.18 18.97
N THR A 71 -5.95 -6.63 17.93
CA THR A 71 -7.23 -7.09 17.40
C THR A 71 -7.03 -7.86 16.09
N PRO A 72 -7.97 -8.73 15.69
CA PRO A 72 -7.90 -9.42 14.40
C PRO A 72 -7.70 -8.48 13.22
N ASN A 73 -8.38 -7.33 13.22
CA ASN A 73 -8.27 -6.35 12.14
C ASN A 73 -6.85 -5.75 12.03
N MET A 74 -6.21 -5.46 13.18
CA MET A 74 -4.82 -5.01 13.19
C MET A 74 -3.89 -6.10 12.62
N LEU A 75 -4.10 -7.36 13.00
CA LEU A 75 -3.24 -8.45 12.54
C LEU A 75 -3.41 -8.73 11.04
N LEU A 76 -4.63 -8.65 10.51
CA LEU A 76 -4.88 -8.72 9.07
C LEU A 76 -4.16 -7.58 8.34
N GLU A 77 -4.20 -6.35 8.87
CA GLU A 77 -3.46 -5.20 8.32
C GLU A 77 -1.93 -5.43 8.36
N TYR A 78 -1.44 -6.16 9.38
CA TYR A 78 -0.01 -6.50 9.49
C TYR A 78 0.39 -7.67 8.58
N GLY A 79 -0.55 -8.17 7.77
CA GLY A 79 -0.33 -9.25 6.83
C GLY A 79 -0.42 -10.64 7.45
N VAL A 80 -1.01 -10.81 8.62
CA VAL A 80 -1.26 -12.15 9.19
C VAL A 80 -2.36 -12.85 8.39
N LYS A 81 -2.12 -14.12 8.07
CA LYS A 81 -3.06 -14.99 7.36
C LYS A 81 -4.40 -15.10 8.10
N PRO A 82 -5.55 -14.90 7.43
CA PRO A 82 -6.86 -15.07 8.06
C PRO A 82 -7.05 -16.45 8.67
N GLU A 83 -6.48 -17.49 8.05
CA GLU A 83 -6.60 -18.89 8.48
C GLU A 83 -6.08 -19.14 9.90
N ILE A 84 -5.09 -18.35 10.34
CA ILE A 84 -4.44 -18.50 11.64
C ILE A 84 -5.23 -17.78 12.73
N LEU A 85 -5.91 -16.69 12.36
CA LEU A 85 -6.70 -15.90 13.29
C LEU A 85 -8.01 -16.61 13.67
N HIS A 86 -8.50 -17.55 12.86
CA HIS A 86 -9.82 -18.17 12.99
C HIS A 86 -10.07 -18.96 14.28
N HIS A 87 -9.06 -19.30 15.07
CA HIS A 87 -9.27 -20.11 16.28
C HIS A 87 -9.87 -19.37 17.49
N GLU A 88 -9.96 -18.03 17.50
CA GLU A 88 -10.54 -17.26 18.62
C GLU A 88 -11.58 -16.19 18.23
N VAL A 89 -12.03 -16.17 16.96
CA VAL A 89 -12.92 -15.11 16.44
C VAL A 89 -14.39 -15.34 16.85
N SER A 90 -14.69 -15.21 18.13
CA SER A 90 -16.08 -15.01 18.58
C SER A 90 -16.48 -13.52 18.56
N SER A 91 -15.54 -12.58 18.41
CA SER A 91 -15.87 -11.15 18.28
C SER A 91 -14.75 -10.38 17.57
N THR A 92 -15.10 -9.38 16.76
CA THR A 92 -14.15 -8.44 16.11
C THR A 92 -13.52 -7.44 17.09
N PHE A 93 -13.94 -7.46 18.36
CA PHE A 93 -13.53 -6.51 19.40
C PHE A 93 -12.68 -7.14 20.50
N THR A 94 -12.39 -8.45 20.43
CA THR A 94 -11.47 -9.09 21.38
C THR A 94 -10.07 -8.57 21.15
N CYS A 95 -9.48 -8.01 22.21
CA CYS A 95 -8.12 -7.50 22.22
C CYS A 95 -7.30 -8.43 23.13
N ASN A 96 -6.43 -9.23 22.51
CA ASN A 96 -5.61 -10.23 23.19
C ASN A 96 -4.12 -9.92 23.01
N ASP A 97 -3.29 -10.53 23.86
CA ASP A 97 -1.83 -10.51 23.71
C ASP A 97 -1.43 -11.13 22.35
N LEU A 98 -0.32 -10.65 21.77
CA LEU A 98 0.11 -11.02 20.42
C LEU A 98 0.40 -12.52 20.27
N ASP A 99 1.01 -13.11 21.29
CA ASP A 99 1.38 -14.52 21.38
C ASP A 99 0.17 -15.47 21.40
N LYS A 100 -1.00 -14.99 21.85
CA LYS A 100 -2.27 -15.74 21.79
C LYS A 100 -2.84 -15.82 20.37
N TRP A 101 -2.56 -14.82 19.55
CA TRP A 101 -3.01 -14.80 18.16
C TRP A 101 -2.09 -15.60 17.25
N VAL A 102 -0.78 -15.46 17.45
CA VAL A 102 0.24 -16.10 16.62
C VAL A 102 1.32 -16.65 17.55
N ASN A 103 1.47 -17.96 17.56
CA ASN A 103 2.53 -18.63 18.30
C ASN A 103 3.90 -18.04 17.92
N ASP A 104 4.76 -17.83 18.91
CA ASP A 104 6.11 -17.26 18.75
C ASP A 104 6.17 -15.82 18.20
N ALA A 105 5.03 -15.12 18.12
CA ALA A 105 5.02 -13.69 17.82
C ALA A 105 5.25 -12.86 19.09
N PHE A 106 6.08 -11.82 18.98
CA PHE A 106 6.39 -10.92 20.09
C PHE A 106 6.54 -9.48 19.59
N TYR A 107 6.44 -8.53 20.50
CA TYR A 107 6.71 -7.13 20.20
C TYR A 107 7.68 -6.53 21.21
N GLN A 108 8.42 -5.51 20.77
CA GLN A 108 9.30 -4.71 21.59
C GLN A 108 8.93 -3.24 21.41
N PHE A 109 8.68 -2.55 22.52
CA PHE A 109 8.39 -1.12 22.50
C PHE A 109 9.63 -0.33 22.96
N ASP A 110 10.17 0.50 22.08
CA ASP A 110 11.19 1.50 22.40
C ASP A 110 10.52 2.84 22.74
N THR A 111 10.45 3.14 24.04
CA THR A 111 9.85 4.37 24.57
C THR A 111 10.61 5.63 24.17
N SER A 112 11.92 5.54 23.91
CA SER A 112 12.77 6.69 23.58
C SER A 112 12.55 7.18 22.16
N ARG A 113 12.25 6.24 21.24
CA ARG A 113 11.99 6.49 19.82
C ARG A 113 10.51 6.50 19.45
N LEU A 114 9.63 6.18 20.41
CA LEU A 114 8.20 5.94 20.15
C LEU A 114 8.00 4.92 19.02
N ARG A 115 8.75 3.81 19.07
CA ARG A 115 8.79 2.78 18.02
C ARG A 115 8.33 1.44 18.57
N LEU A 116 7.42 0.78 17.85
CA LEU A 116 6.94 -0.56 18.13
C LEU A 116 7.46 -1.55 17.09
N ASP A 117 8.38 -2.41 17.48
CA ASP A 117 8.90 -3.50 16.63
C ASP A 117 8.10 -4.77 16.91
N ILE A 118 7.42 -5.29 15.90
CA ILE A 118 6.62 -6.51 15.97
C ILE A 118 7.31 -7.58 15.14
N SER A 119 7.56 -8.73 15.75
CA SER A 119 8.14 -9.91 15.11
C SER A 119 7.05 -10.97 14.95
N ILE A 120 6.74 -11.33 13.71
CA ILE A 120 5.73 -12.34 13.36
C ILE A 120 6.39 -13.42 12.51
N PRO A 121 6.26 -14.72 12.86
CA PRO A 121 6.78 -15.80 12.03
C PRO A 121 6.28 -15.73 10.59
N GLN A 122 7.17 -15.88 9.60
CA GLN A 122 6.79 -15.80 8.18
C GLN A 122 5.72 -16.83 7.77
N VAL A 123 5.68 -18.00 8.43
CA VAL A 123 4.64 -19.01 8.19
C VAL A 123 3.24 -18.45 8.46
N ALA A 124 3.14 -17.49 9.38
CA ALA A 124 1.90 -16.83 9.74
C ALA A 124 1.57 -15.58 8.92
N LEU A 125 2.54 -15.08 8.16
CA LEU A 125 2.34 -13.95 7.27
C LEU A 125 1.88 -14.40 5.88
N GLN A 126 1.02 -13.60 5.28
CA GLN A 126 0.66 -13.68 3.89
C GLN A 126 1.86 -13.25 3.06
N LYS A 127 2.26 -14.08 2.10
CA LYS A 127 3.33 -13.74 1.15
C LYS A 127 2.79 -12.66 0.20
N ASN A 128 2.94 -11.41 0.62
CA ASN A 128 2.58 -10.26 -0.19
C ASN A 128 3.78 -9.86 -1.04
N ALA A 129 3.56 -9.62 -2.33
CA ALA A 129 4.60 -9.10 -3.22
C ALA A 129 5.04 -7.70 -2.76
N GLN A 130 6.27 -7.32 -3.06
CA GLN A 130 6.77 -5.98 -2.72
C GLN A 130 5.85 -4.88 -3.29
N GLY A 131 5.46 -3.94 -2.43
CA GLY A 131 4.54 -2.86 -2.79
C GLY A 131 3.07 -3.25 -2.81
N TYR A 132 2.69 -4.41 -2.26
CA TYR A 132 1.29 -4.80 -2.09
C TYR A 132 0.54 -3.85 -1.13
N VAL A 133 -0.69 -3.52 -1.50
CA VAL A 133 -1.63 -2.74 -0.69
C VAL A 133 -2.95 -3.51 -0.67
N ASP A 134 -3.48 -3.77 0.53
CA ASP A 134 -4.78 -4.42 0.68
C ASP A 134 -5.86 -3.59 -0.04
N PRO A 135 -6.67 -4.19 -0.92
CA PRO A 135 -7.79 -3.51 -1.59
C PRO A 135 -8.78 -2.81 -0.66
N ARG A 136 -8.90 -3.22 0.60
CA ARG A 136 -9.73 -2.55 1.61
C ARG A 136 -9.23 -1.16 1.97
N LEU A 137 -7.95 -0.88 1.72
CA LEU A 137 -7.33 0.42 1.95
C LEU A 137 -7.42 1.34 0.71
N TRP A 138 -7.96 0.85 -0.41
CA TRP A 138 -8.09 1.67 -1.62
C TRP A 138 -9.20 2.69 -1.44
N ASP A 139 -8.86 3.96 -1.66
CA ASP A 139 -9.84 5.04 -1.64
C ASP A 139 -10.56 5.11 -2.99
N ARG A 140 -11.89 4.99 -2.97
CA ARG A 140 -12.76 5.17 -4.14
C ARG A 140 -12.82 6.62 -4.62
N GLY A 141 -12.34 7.56 -3.81
CA GLY A 141 -12.44 8.99 -4.02
C GLY A 141 -13.79 9.56 -3.60
N ILE A 142 -14.03 10.81 -3.98
CA ILE A 142 -15.25 11.54 -3.63
C ILE A 142 -16.27 11.53 -4.75
N ASN A 143 -17.53 11.76 -4.39
CA ASN A 143 -18.58 12.00 -5.37
C ASN A 143 -18.32 13.38 -6.01
N ALA A 144 -18.11 13.41 -7.32
CA ALA A 144 -17.76 14.63 -8.04
C ALA A 144 -18.19 14.54 -9.51
N ALA A 145 -18.62 15.67 -10.06
CA ALA A 145 -18.82 15.86 -11.48
C ALA A 145 -17.76 16.81 -12.02
N PHE A 146 -17.26 16.54 -13.22
CA PHE A 146 -16.32 17.42 -13.90
C PHE A 146 -16.64 17.51 -15.39
N PHE A 147 -16.32 18.66 -15.96
CA PHE A 147 -16.50 18.98 -17.36
C PHE A 147 -15.22 19.62 -17.87
N ALA A 148 -14.59 18.99 -18.83
CA ALA A 148 -13.44 19.53 -19.54
C ALA A 148 -13.82 19.76 -21.00
N TYR A 149 -13.38 20.88 -21.57
CA TYR A 149 -13.62 21.20 -22.95
C TYR A 149 -12.35 21.70 -23.63
N ASN A 150 -12.26 21.46 -24.94
CA ASN A 150 -11.26 22.07 -25.81
C ASN A 150 -12.00 22.65 -27.01
N ALA A 151 -11.99 23.97 -27.15
CA ALA A 151 -12.68 24.67 -28.21
C ALA A 151 -11.68 25.42 -29.10
N SER A 152 -11.88 25.34 -30.41
CA SER A 152 -11.12 26.09 -31.40
C SER A 152 -12.06 26.67 -32.44
N ALA A 153 -11.73 27.86 -32.92
CA ALA A 153 -12.43 28.52 -34.01
C ALA A 153 -11.39 29.08 -34.96
N TYR A 154 -11.64 28.93 -36.26
CA TYR A 154 -10.78 29.49 -37.29
C TYR A 154 -11.61 29.94 -38.50
N ARG A 155 -11.07 30.96 -39.17
CA ARG A 155 -11.67 31.57 -40.35
C ARG A 155 -10.72 31.35 -41.51
N ILE A 156 -11.25 30.78 -42.59
CA ILE A 156 -10.55 30.64 -43.86
C ILE A 156 -11.07 31.74 -44.78
N VAL A 157 -10.16 32.57 -45.31
CA VAL A 157 -10.47 33.61 -46.28
C VAL A 157 -9.80 33.26 -47.60
N ASN A 158 -10.57 33.08 -48.67
CA ASN A 158 -10.05 32.75 -49.99
C ASN A 158 -10.75 33.60 -51.06
N ASN A 159 -10.04 34.60 -51.60
CA ASN A 159 -10.55 35.64 -52.51
C ASN A 159 -11.93 36.22 -52.12
N ASN A 160 -13.03 35.60 -52.57
CA ASN A 160 -14.42 36.01 -52.36
C ASN A 160 -15.23 35.09 -51.43
N HIS A 161 -14.65 34.02 -50.91
CA HIS A 161 -15.32 33.10 -50.00
C HIS A 161 -14.68 33.17 -48.61
N GLU A 162 -15.52 33.40 -47.62
CA GLU A 162 -15.18 33.28 -46.22
C GLU A 162 -15.86 32.02 -45.68
N THR A 163 -15.12 31.19 -44.96
CA THR A 163 -15.74 30.06 -44.25
C THR A 163 -15.24 30.04 -42.83
N ASN A 164 -16.19 30.14 -41.89
CA ASN A 164 -15.91 30.04 -40.48
C ASN A 164 -16.16 28.60 -39.99
N HIS A 165 -15.22 28.10 -39.20
CA HIS A 165 -15.31 26.79 -38.57
C HIS A 165 -15.18 26.95 -37.06
N ALA A 166 -16.00 26.20 -36.32
CA ALA A 166 -15.87 26.05 -34.89
C ALA A 166 -15.90 24.56 -34.51
N PHE A 167 -15.06 24.20 -33.56
CA PHE A 167 -14.94 22.86 -33.00
C PHE A 167 -14.92 22.95 -31.48
N MET A 168 -15.62 22.03 -30.82
CA MET A 168 -15.55 21.87 -29.37
C MET A 168 -15.54 20.39 -29.01
N GLY A 169 -14.42 19.90 -28.49
CA GLY A 169 -14.34 18.60 -27.84
C GLY A 169 -14.79 18.71 -26.39
N THR A 170 -15.61 17.77 -25.93
CA THR A 170 -16.14 17.72 -24.56
C THR A 170 -15.77 16.39 -23.90
N ASN A 171 -15.33 16.46 -22.65
CA ASN A 171 -15.10 15.31 -21.78
C ASN A 171 -15.84 15.54 -20.47
N VAL A 172 -16.85 14.73 -20.22
CA VAL A 172 -17.72 14.81 -19.05
C VAL A 172 -17.49 13.58 -18.20
N GLY A 173 -17.32 13.79 -16.90
CA GLY A 173 -17.19 12.70 -15.94
C GLY A 173 -18.07 12.92 -14.72
N LEU A 174 -18.67 11.84 -14.25
CA LEU A 174 -19.38 11.79 -12.98
C LEU A 174 -18.87 10.59 -12.20
N ASN A 175 -18.35 10.84 -11.00
CA ASN A 175 -18.01 9.82 -10.03
C ASN A 175 -19.10 9.80 -8.96
N LEU A 176 -19.79 8.67 -8.82
CA LEU A 176 -20.83 8.50 -7.82
C LEU A 176 -20.67 7.12 -7.17
N TYR A 177 -20.39 7.09 -5.87
CA TYR A 177 -19.98 5.88 -5.16
C TYR A 177 -18.73 5.26 -5.81
N ASP A 178 -18.82 4.02 -6.29
CA ASP A 178 -17.73 3.33 -7.01
C ASP A 178 -17.92 3.37 -8.53
N TRP A 179 -18.99 4.01 -9.01
CA TRP A 179 -19.29 4.10 -10.43
C TRP A 179 -18.69 5.35 -11.03
N GLN A 180 -18.01 5.16 -12.16
CA GLN A 180 -17.40 6.22 -12.94
C GLN A 180 -18.10 6.28 -14.29
N LEU A 181 -18.95 7.28 -14.46
CA LEU A 181 -19.56 7.60 -15.75
C LEU A 181 -18.60 8.51 -16.52
N ARG A 182 -18.38 8.20 -17.79
CA ARG A 182 -17.55 8.97 -18.71
C ARG A 182 -18.29 9.17 -20.02
N HIS A 183 -18.20 10.37 -20.55
CA HIS A 183 -18.73 10.73 -21.86
C HIS A 183 -17.72 11.60 -22.59
N THR A 184 -17.39 11.22 -23.82
CA THR A 184 -16.63 12.07 -24.72
C THR A 184 -17.40 12.30 -26.01
N GLY A 185 -17.33 13.52 -26.51
CA GLY A 185 -18.01 13.91 -27.72
C GLY A 185 -17.39 15.16 -28.33
N GLN A 186 -17.85 15.49 -29.52
CA GLN A 186 -17.38 16.64 -30.27
C GLN A 186 -18.54 17.35 -30.95
N TRP A 187 -18.56 18.66 -30.82
CA TRP A 187 -19.42 19.55 -31.56
C TRP A 187 -18.62 20.19 -32.70
N LYS A 188 -19.20 20.19 -33.89
CA LYS A 188 -18.65 20.81 -35.10
C LYS A 188 -19.67 21.74 -35.68
N TRP A 189 -19.23 22.92 -36.05
CA TRP A 189 -20.03 23.91 -36.73
C TRP A 189 -19.26 24.51 -37.88
N GLN A 190 -19.96 24.68 -38.99
CA GLN A 190 -19.45 25.35 -40.18
C GLN A 190 -20.50 26.33 -40.68
N ASP A 191 -20.03 27.52 -41.03
CA ASP A 191 -20.81 28.57 -41.67
C ASP A 191 -21.12 28.24 -43.15
N HIS A 192 -22.17 28.87 -43.65
CA HIS A 192 -22.80 28.61 -44.93
C HIS A 192 -21.90 29.00 -46.10
N ASN A 193 -21.78 28.11 -47.09
CA ASN A 193 -21.41 28.47 -48.47
C ASN A 193 -22.64 28.19 -49.35
N GLU A 194 -22.80 28.93 -50.45
CA GLU A 194 -23.97 28.98 -51.37
C GLU A 194 -24.54 27.62 -51.84
N ILE A 195 -23.87 26.49 -51.54
CA ILE A 195 -24.18 25.13 -52.00
C ILE A 195 -24.57 24.19 -50.83
N GLN A 196 -24.33 24.53 -49.56
CA GLN A 196 -24.63 23.65 -48.41
C GLN A 196 -25.31 24.37 -47.25
N GLU A 197 -26.32 23.73 -46.65
CA GLU A 197 -26.99 24.20 -45.42
C GLU A 197 -26.02 24.33 -44.24
N LYS A 198 -26.37 25.16 -43.24
CA LYS A 198 -25.60 25.28 -42.00
C LYS A 198 -25.49 23.91 -41.31
N VAL A 199 -24.29 23.34 -41.28
CA VAL A 199 -24.06 22.04 -40.64
C VAL A 199 -23.53 22.25 -39.23
N SER A 200 -24.43 22.27 -38.26
CA SER A 200 -24.11 22.03 -36.85
C SER A 200 -24.32 20.56 -36.55
N SER A 201 -23.29 19.86 -36.08
CA SER A 201 -23.43 18.45 -35.68
C SER A 201 -22.72 18.19 -34.36
N TYR A 202 -23.35 17.34 -33.55
CA TYR A 202 -22.74 16.78 -32.36
C TYR A 202 -22.55 15.28 -32.58
N THR A 203 -21.34 14.78 -32.33
CA THR A 203 -21.03 13.35 -32.39
C THR A 203 -20.58 12.90 -31.02
N SER A 204 -21.30 11.92 -30.46
CA SER A 204 -20.87 11.19 -29.26
C SER A 204 -19.83 10.16 -29.65
N ASN A 205 -18.64 10.22 -29.07
CA ASN A 205 -17.57 9.26 -29.36
C ASN A 205 -17.70 8.02 -28.47
N ASN A 206 -17.84 8.21 -27.16
CA ASN A 206 -18.09 7.12 -26.22
C ASN A 206 -18.88 7.63 -25.00
N THR A 207 -19.72 6.75 -24.47
CA THR A 207 -20.50 6.96 -23.26
C THR A 207 -20.55 5.64 -22.52
N TYR A 208 -19.91 5.57 -21.38
CA TYR A 208 -19.84 4.34 -20.61
C TYR A 208 -19.79 4.60 -19.11
N ALA A 209 -20.27 3.63 -18.35
CA ALA A 209 -20.09 3.54 -16.91
C ALA A 209 -19.12 2.39 -16.61
N GLN A 210 -18.15 2.63 -15.74
CA GLN A 210 -17.22 1.60 -15.30
C GLN A 210 -17.19 1.48 -13.78
N LYS A 211 -16.94 0.27 -13.28
CA LYS A 211 -16.73 -0.03 -11.87
C LYS A 211 -15.63 -1.09 -11.71
N ALA A 212 -14.70 -0.82 -10.81
CA ALA A 212 -13.66 -1.76 -10.42
C ALA A 212 -14.17 -2.78 -9.39
N PHE A 213 -13.75 -4.03 -9.53
CA PHE A 213 -14.01 -5.13 -8.59
C PHE A 213 -12.67 -5.72 -8.14
N PRO A 214 -12.10 -5.22 -7.02
CA PRO A 214 -10.77 -5.63 -6.58
C PRO A 214 -10.66 -7.13 -6.23
N THR A 215 -11.75 -7.79 -5.83
CA THR A 215 -11.76 -9.23 -5.54
C THR A 215 -11.51 -10.09 -6.77
N LEU A 216 -11.79 -9.55 -7.96
CA LEU A 216 -11.62 -10.24 -9.25
C LEU A 216 -10.45 -9.66 -10.05
N ASN A 217 -9.71 -8.68 -9.50
CA ASN A 217 -8.71 -7.89 -10.21
C ASN A 217 -9.22 -7.37 -11.58
N SER A 218 -10.50 -7.01 -11.65
CA SER A 218 -11.21 -6.76 -12.91
C SER A 218 -12.03 -5.47 -12.87
N VAL A 219 -12.22 -4.86 -14.04
CA VAL A 219 -13.09 -3.70 -14.25
C VAL A 219 -14.26 -4.13 -15.13
N VAL A 220 -15.47 -3.80 -14.70
CA VAL A 220 -16.69 -3.95 -15.49
C VAL A 220 -17.00 -2.63 -16.17
N THR A 221 -17.19 -2.67 -17.49
CA THR A 221 -17.55 -1.52 -18.32
C THR A 221 -18.89 -1.77 -19.02
N LEU A 222 -19.78 -0.78 -18.97
CA LEU A 222 -21.13 -0.81 -19.52
C LEU A 222 -21.32 0.39 -20.46
N GLY A 223 -21.69 0.16 -21.72
CA GLY A 223 -21.97 1.22 -22.69
C GLY A 223 -21.09 1.14 -23.94
N ASP A 224 -20.79 2.30 -24.53
CA ASP A 224 -19.95 2.43 -25.72
C ASP A 224 -18.47 2.43 -25.35
N TYR A 225 -17.74 1.43 -25.79
CA TYR A 225 -16.30 1.33 -25.56
C TYR A 225 -15.59 0.52 -26.65
N PHE A 226 -14.30 0.26 -26.47
CA PHE A 226 -13.47 -0.48 -27.41
C PHE A 226 -12.91 -1.75 -26.76
N THR A 227 -12.72 -2.82 -27.54
CA THR A 227 -11.99 -4.01 -27.07
C THR A 227 -10.51 -3.68 -26.85
N ASN A 228 -9.81 -4.55 -26.10
CA ASN A 228 -8.36 -4.43 -25.97
C ASN A 228 -7.68 -4.74 -27.31
N ASN A 229 -6.50 -4.14 -27.52
CA ASN A 229 -5.73 -4.28 -28.75
C ASN A 229 -4.53 -5.23 -28.59
N ASN A 230 -4.63 -6.20 -27.68
CA ASN A 230 -3.48 -7.06 -27.35
C ASN A 230 -3.22 -8.08 -28.46
N PHE A 231 -4.26 -8.73 -28.99
CA PHE A 231 -4.13 -9.78 -30.01
C PHE A 231 -4.84 -9.45 -31.33
N PHE A 232 -5.86 -8.62 -31.28
CA PHE A 232 -6.69 -8.23 -32.41
C PHE A 232 -6.85 -6.72 -32.44
N ASP A 233 -7.24 -6.18 -33.59
CA ASP A 233 -7.59 -4.77 -33.72
C ASP A 233 -8.72 -4.40 -32.75
N ALA A 234 -8.60 -3.23 -32.13
CA ALA A 234 -9.63 -2.70 -31.23
C ALA A 234 -10.95 -2.46 -31.98
N LEU A 235 -11.99 -3.19 -31.60
CA LEU A 235 -13.33 -3.06 -32.18
C LEU A 235 -14.24 -2.22 -31.26
N PRO A 236 -14.98 -1.24 -31.79
CA PRO A 236 -16.00 -0.53 -31.04
C PRO A 236 -17.18 -1.47 -30.74
N TYR A 237 -17.72 -1.39 -29.53
CA TYR A 237 -18.92 -2.12 -29.15
C TYR A 237 -19.81 -1.26 -28.23
N ARG A 238 -21.11 -1.61 -28.20
CA ARG A 238 -22.06 -1.14 -27.19
C ARG A 238 -22.54 -2.35 -26.40
N GLY A 239 -22.16 -2.47 -25.14
CA GLY A 239 -22.48 -3.66 -24.36
C GLY A 239 -21.82 -3.70 -22.99
N ILE A 240 -21.54 -4.92 -22.54
CA ILE A 240 -20.91 -5.22 -21.26
C ILE A 240 -19.55 -5.86 -21.53
N ASN A 241 -18.52 -5.37 -20.85
CA ASN A 241 -17.19 -5.98 -20.86
C ASN A 241 -16.67 -6.14 -19.43
N ILE A 242 -16.04 -7.27 -19.17
CA ILE A 242 -15.36 -7.58 -17.91
C ILE A 242 -13.92 -7.91 -18.28
N SER A 243 -12.99 -7.07 -17.88
CA SER A 243 -11.58 -7.23 -18.21
C SER A 243 -10.70 -7.12 -16.98
N SER A 244 -9.71 -7.98 -16.87
CA SER A 244 -8.63 -7.85 -15.89
C SER A 244 -7.91 -6.51 -16.06
N ASP A 245 -7.53 -5.88 -14.95
CA ASP A 245 -6.78 -4.62 -14.94
C ASP A 245 -5.48 -4.80 -14.16
N ASP A 246 -4.37 -4.90 -14.88
CA ASP A 246 -3.05 -5.12 -14.29
C ASP A 246 -2.65 -4.00 -13.30
N ARG A 247 -3.23 -2.81 -13.41
CA ARG A 247 -2.97 -1.70 -12.48
C ARG A 247 -3.48 -1.99 -11.05
N MET A 248 -4.30 -3.02 -10.88
CA MET A 248 -4.70 -3.54 -9.57
C MET A 248 -3.62 -4.40 -8.92
N LEU A 249 -2.62 -4.85 -9.69
CA LEU A 249 -1.50 -5.61 -9.18
C LEU A 249 -0.41 -4.69 -8.61
N PRO A 250 0.35 -5.15 -7.60
CA PRO A 250 1.55 -4.46 -7.16
C PRO A 250 2.55 -4.30 -8.32
N ASN A 251 3.31 -3.21 -8.32
CA ASN A 251 4.28 -2.91 -9.39
C ASN A 251 5.33 -4.02 -9.60
N SER A 252 5.64 -4.79 -8.55
CA SER A 252 6.56 -5.94 -8.61
C SER A 252 5.98 -7.14 -9.37
N MET A 253 4.68 -7.15 -9.67
CA MET A 253 3.96 -8.20 -10.39
C MET A 253 3.46 -7.77 -11.77
N LEU A 254 3.61 -6.50 -12.14
CA LEU A 254 3.32 -6.04 -13.50
C LEU A 254 4.29 -6.70 -14.48
N GLY A 255 3.83 -7.27 -15.58
CA GLY A 255 4.67 -7.86 -16.63
C GLY A 255 5.36 -9.18 -16.26
N TYR A 256 6.17 -9.69 -17.20
CA TYR A 256 6.86 -10.97 -17.02
C TYR A 256 8.16 -10.83 -16.24
N ALA A 257 8.28 -11.59 -15.15
CA ALA A 257 9.57 -11.98 -14.59
C ALA A 257 9.52 -13.46 -14.15
N PRO A 258 10.61 -14.21 -14.33
CA PRO A 258 10.68 -15.63 -14.01
C PRO A 258 10.62 -15.83 -12.51
N GLN A 259 10.03 -16.96 -12.09
CA GLN A 259 10.06 -17.36 -10.69
C GLN A 259 11.40 -18.04 -10.39
N ILE A 260 12.08 -17.55 -9.35
CA ILE A 260 13.36 -18.11 -8.91
C ILE A 260 13.06 -19.10 -7.79
N ARG A 261 13.36 -20.38 -8.03
CA ARG A 261 13.24 -21.44 -7.03
C ARG A 261 14.64 -21.86 -6.58
N GLY A 262 14.82 -22.07 -5.28
CA GLY A 262 16.10 -22.47 -4.72
C GLY A 262 15.93 -23.17 -3.38
N TYR A 263 17.04 -23.62 -2.81
CA TYR A 263 17.12 -24.24 -1.49
C TYR A 263 18.24 -23.60 -0.69
N ALA A 264 17.93 -23.13 0.52
CA ALA A 264 18.88 -22.58 1.46
C ALA A 264 19.16 -23.58 2.59
N LYS A 265 20.43 -23.81 2.93
CA LYS A 265 20.83 -24.70 4.03
C LYS A 265 20.64 -24.04 5.39
N THR A 266 20.80 -22.72 5.45
CA THR A 266 20.72 -21.91 6.67
C THR A 266 19.83 -20.69 6.46
N ASN A 267 19.76 -19.78 7.45
CA ASN A 267 19.23 -18.45 7.19
C ASN A 267 20.16 -17.75 6.21
N ALA A 268 19.70 -17.58 4.97
CA ALA A 268 20.55 -17.13 3.88
C ALA A 268 20.09 -15.79 3.33
N LYS A 269 21.05 -14.98 2.90
CA LYS A 269 20.78 -13.77 2.11
C LYS A 269 20.80 -14.15 0.63
N VAL A 270 19.72 -13.87 -0.10
CA VAL A 270 19.62 -14.11 -1.54
C VAL A 270 19.76 -12.79 -2.27
N GLU A 271 20.71 -12.70 -3.19
CA GLU A 271 20.90 -11.59 -4.13
C GLU A 271 20.59 -12.05 -5.55
N VAL A 272 19.86 -11.23 -6.29
CA VAL A 272 19.65 -11.41 -7.73
C VAL A 272 20.28 -10.22 -8.44
N ARG A 273 21.19 -10.51 -9.36
CA ARG A 273 21.87 -9.53 -10.21
C ARG A 273 21.54 -9.75 -11.67
N GLN A 274 21.47 -8.66 -12.43
CA GLN A 274 21.35 -8.69 -13.88
C GLN A 274 22.36 -7.73 -14.48
N GLN A 275 23.18 -8.23 -15.42
CA GLN A 275 24.30 -7.46 -16.01
C GLN A 275 25.20 -6.80 -14.95
N GLY A 276 25.44 -7.51 -13.83
CA GLY A 276 26.25 -7.03 -12.71
C GLY A 276 25.52 -6.11 -11.71
N ASN A 277 24.35 -5.57 -12.03
CA ASN A 277 23.57 -4.71 -11.15
C ASN A 277 22.71 -5.52 -10.18
N LEU A 278 22.68 -5.15 -8.90
CA LEU A 278 21.78 -5.75 -7.90
C LEU A 278 20.36 -5.25 -8.12
N ILE A 279 19.45 -6.17 -8.49
CA ILE A 279 18.06 -5.85 -8.79
C ILE A 279 17.10 -6.34 -7.70
N TYR A 280 17.51 -7.31 -6.88
CA TYR A 280 16.70 -7.84 -5.79
C TYR A 280 17.58 -8.41 -4.69
N GLN A 281 17.18 -8.18 -3.44
CA GLN A 281 17.84 -8.75 -2.27
C GLN A 281 16.79 -9.08 -1.21
N THR A 282 16.84 -10.30 -0.68
CA THR A 282 15.98 -10.72 0.44
C THR A 282 16.70 -11.71 1.34
N THR A 283 16.13 -11.98 2.52
CA THR A 283 16.58 -13.05 3.42
C THR A 283 15.56 -14.18 3.41
N VAL A 284 16.04 -15.42 3.34
CA VAL A 284 15.21 -16.62 3.34
C VAL A 284 15.57 -17.52 4.51
N THR A 285 14.57 -18.21 5.04
CA THR A 285 14.77 -19.23 6.08
C THR A 285 15.36 -20.52 5.49
N PRO A 286 15.98 -21.40 6.32
CA PRO A 286 16.43 -22.72 5.87
C PRO A 286 15.29 -23.49 5.20
N GLY A 287 15.59 -24.13 4.07
CA GLY A 287 14.65 -24.89 3.26
C GLY A 287 14.45 -24.34 1.85
N SER A 288 13.48 -24.90 1.14
CA SER A 288 13.11 -24.46 -0.20
C SER A 288 12.46 -23.09 -0.17
N PHE A 289 12.86 -22.20 -1.07
CA PHE A 289 12.27 -20.88 -1.23
C PHE A 289 11.88 -20.61 -2.68
N GLU A 290 10.97 -19.66 -2.85
CA GLU A 290 10.48 -19.19 -4.14
C GLU A 290 10.40 -17.66 -4.08
N ILE A 291 11.02 -16.99 -5.06
CA ILE A 291 10.94 -15.54 -5.28
C ILE A 291 10.09 -15.35 -6.54
N ASN A 292 8.94 -14.70 -6.37
CA ASN A 292 7.93 -14.52 -7.40
C ASN A 292 7.47 -13.05 -7.54
N ASP A 293 8.23 -12.11 -6.99
CA ASP A 293 7.96 -10.67 -6.90
C ASP A 293 9.13 -9.83 -7.45
N LEU A 294 9.87 -10.38 -8.43
CA LEU A 294 10.97 -9.68 -9.09
C LEU A 294 10.42 -8.57 -9.99
N TYR A 295 10.92 -7.33 -9.89
CA TYR A 295 10.56 -6.29 -10.85
C TYR A 295 10.99 -6.68 -12.27
N PRO A 296 10.14 -6.50 -13.30
CA PRO A 296 10.59 -6.65 -14.69
C PRO A 296 11.54 -5.52 -15.01
N THR A 297 12.71 -5.87 -15.53
CA THR A 297 13.72 -4.90 -15.93
C THR A 297 13.57 -4.49 -17.40
N GLY A 298 12.69 -5.16 -18.17
CA GLY A 298 12.49 -4.91 -19.59
C GLY A 298 13.66 -5.36 -20.50
N PHE A 299 14.78 -5.75 -19.92
CA PHE A 299 15.97 -6.24 -20.63
C PHE A 299 16.04 -7.76 -20.59
N SER A 300 16.10 -8.40 -21.74
CA SER A 300 16.49 -9.82 -21.84
C SER A 300 17.95 -10.01 -21.46
N GLY A 301 18.29 -11.15 -20.88
CA GLY A 301 19.64 -11.50 -20.46
C GLY A 301 19.66 -12.65 -19.46
N GLU A 302 20.62 -12.64 -18.56
CA GLU A 302 20.81 -13.68 -17.54
C GLU A 302 20.64 -13.08 -16.15
N LEU A 303 19.83 -13.72 -15.31
CA LEU A 303 19.70 -13.40 -13.89
C LEU A 303 20.69 -14.27 -13.11
N GLN A 304 21.66 -13.64 -12.47
CA GLN A 304 22.64 -14.28 -11.61
C GLN A 304 22.14 -14.27 -10.18
N VAL A 305 21.85 -15.44 -9.63
CA VAL A 305 21.38 -15.61 -8.26
C VAL A 305 22.55 -16.04 -7.38
N SER A 306 22.76 -15.34 -6.27
CA SER A 306 23.76 -15.69 -5.25
C SER A 306 23.08 -15.86 -3.89
N ILE A 307 23.23 -17.04 -3.29
CA ILE A 307 22.73 -17.36 -1.96
C ILE A 307 23.91 -17.36 -1.00
N TYR A 308 23.96 -16.40 -0.10
CA TYR A 308 24.97 -16.27 0.95
C TYR A 308 24.46 -16.96 2.21
N GLU A 309 25.02 -18.12 2.51
CA GLU A 309 24.69 -18.90 3.70
C GLU A 309 25.40 -18.33 4.94
N THR A 310 24.85 -18.57 6.13
CA THR A 310 25.44 -18.09 7.39
C THR A 310 26.82 -18.71 7.66
N ASN A 311 27.08 -19.90 7.11
CA ASN A 311 28.39 -20.59 7.21
C ASN A 311 29.47 -19.99 6.28
N GLY A 312 29.17 -18.94 5.51
CA GLY A 312 30.08 -18.31 4.56
C GLY A 312 30.12 -18.98 3.17
N GLU A 313 29.39 -20.08 2.96
CA GLU A 313 29.24 -20.70 1.64
C GLU A 313 28.37 -19.81 0.74
N ILE A 314 28.78 -19.64 -0.52
CA ILE A 314 28.01 -18.88 -1.51
C ILE A 314 27.61 -19.81 -2.63
N GLN A 315 26.31 -20.09 -2.76
CA GLN A 315 25.78 -20.85 -3.88
C GLN A 315 25.43 -19.88 -5.01
N LYS A 316 25.83 -20.19 -6.24
CA LYS A 316 25.56 -19.35 -7.42
C LYS A 316 24.94 -20.17 -8.53
N PHE A 317 23.89 -19.64 -9.14
CA PHE A 317 23.31 -20.21 -10.35
C PHE A 317 22.70 -19.09 -11.18
N SER A 318 22.49 -19.39 -12.45
CA SER A 318 21.95 -18.43 -13.40
C SER A 318 20.64 -18.91 -14.00
N ILE A 319 19.72 -17.98 -14.20
CA ILE A 319 18.45 -18.22 -14.88
C ILE A 319 18.42 -17.38 -16.16
N PRO A 320 18.24 -18.00 -17.34
CA PRO A 320 18.02 -17.24 -18.56
C PRO A 320 16.69 -16.49 -18.46
N TYR A 321 16.73 -15.20 -18.75
CA TYR A 321 15.57 -14.31 -18.79
C TYR A 321 15.38 -13.78 -20.21
N ALA A 322 14.36 -14.29 -20.88
CA ALA A 322 13.81 -13.66 -22.06
C ALA A 322 12.43 -13.13 -21.67
N SER A 323 12.12 -11.89 -22.06
CA SER A 323 10.77 -11.34 -21.91
C SER A 323 10.23 -10.98 -23.29
N VAL A 324 9.04 -11.50 -23.62
CA VAL A 324 8.26 -11.06 -24.79
C VAL A 324 7.07 -10.30 -24.25
N ILE A 325 6.60 -9.30 -25.00
CA ILE A 325 5.60 -8.29 -24.57
C ILE A 325 4.30 -8.94 -24.04
N GLU A 326 3.97 -10.16 -24.47
CA GLU A 326 2.74 -10.86 -24.11
C GLU A 326 2.91 -12.01 -23.08
N MET A 327 4.09 -12.18 -22.49
CA MET A 327 4.27 -13.23 -21.49
C MET A 327 3.64 -12.87 -20.15
N LEU A 328 2.89 -13.81 -19.59
CA LEU A 328 2.33 -13.69 -18.25
C LEU A 328 3.26 -14.37 -17.24
N ARG A 329 3.37 -13.78 -16.05
CA ARG A 329 4.02 -14.44 -14.91
C ARG A 329 3.24 -15.71 -14.56
N PRO A 330 3.91 -16.80 -14.13
CA PRO A 330 3.21 -18.03 -13.75
C PRO A 330 2.15 -17.77 -12.67
N LYS A 331 0.97 -18.39 -12.84
CA LYS A 331 -0.24 -18.23 -12.01
C LYS A 331 -0.98 -16.89 -12.18
N MET A 332 -0.66 -16.10 -13.20
CA MET A 332 -1.52 -15.02 -13.68
C MET A 332 -2.24 -15.49 -14.95
N SER A 333 -3.51 -15.12 -15.09
CA SER A 333 -4.40 -15.53 -16.20
C SER A 333 -5.05 -14.34 -16.87
#